data_AF-A0A958BBX7-F1
#
_entry.id   AF-A0A958BBX7-F1
#
_cell.length_a   1.000
_cell.length_b   1.000
_cell.length_c   1.000
_cell.angle_alpha   90.00
_cell.angle_beta   90.00
_cell.angle_gamma   90.00
#
_symmetry.space_group_name_H-M   'P 1'
#
loop_
_entity.id
_entity.type
_entity.pdbx_description
1 polymer ?
#
loop_
_entity_poly.entity_id
_entity_poly.type
_entity_poly.pdbx_seq_one_letter_code
_entity_poly.pdbx_strand_id
1 'polypeptide(L)'
;APVINPPQPETMHAVYSKACLKPIETRLLQNKLKIIGFFEDVAVRYIEAAEVAAFDPHFHAFINMNTPADWARVRTIAEQQF
;
A
#
# COMPACT_ATOMS: atom_id res chain seq x y z
N ALA A 1 5.31 9.59 -8.62
CA ALA A 1 3.95 9.04 -8.80
C ALA A 1 2.96 10.20 -8.65
N PRO A 2 1.75 10.16 -9.25
CA PRO A 2 0.74 11.15 -8.90
C PRO A 2 0.52 11.03 -7.39
N VAL A 3 0.81 12.10 -6.66
CA VAL A 3 0.50 12.18 -5.24
C VAL A 3 -1.01 12.13 -5.17
N ILE A 4 -1.58 11.03 -4.68
CA ILE A 4 -3.00 11.02 -4.34
C ILE A 4 -3.14 12.07 -3.24
N ASN A 5 -3.94 13.10 -3.49
CA ASN A 5 -4.23 14.16 -2.53
C ASN A 5 -5.70 14.05 -2.11
N PRO A 6 -6.01 13.77 -0.83
CA PRO A 6 -5.06 13.55 0.28
C PRO A 6 -4.31 12.22 0.17
N PRO A 7 -3.13 12.10 0.82
CA PRO A 7 -2.37 10.85 0.86
C PRO A 7 -3.26 9.70 1.32
N GLN A 8 -3.18 8.57 0.62
CA GLN A 8 -3.95 7.37 0.92
C GLN A 8 -3.03 6.28 1.48
N PRO A 9 -3.53 5.44 2.40
CA PRO A 9 -2.80 4.27 2.86
C PRO A 9 -2.50 3.31 1.71
N GLU A 10 -1.27 2.80 1.66
CA GLU A 10 -0.86 1.78 0.70
C GLU A 10 -1.25 0.39 1.22
N THR A 11 -2.53 0.06 1.08
CA THR A 11 -3.15 -1.11 1.73
C THR A 11 -2.62 -2.46 1.23
N MET A 12 -1.97 -2.51 0.06
CA MET A 12 -1.32 -3.74 -0.42
C MET A 12 0.10 -3.91 0.14
N HIS A 13 0.62 -2.91 0.85
CA HIS A 13 1.91 -2.92 1.53
C HIS A 13 1.69 -2.72 3.04
N ALA A 14 1.01 -3.68 3.66
CA ALA A 14 0.62 -3.63 5.08
C ALA A 14 0.72 -5.00 5.75
N VAL A 15 0.79 -5.00 7.09
CA VAL A 15 0.79 -6.22 7.90
C VAL A 15 -0.62 -6.50 8.40
N TYR A 16 -1.14 -7.69 8.08
CA TYR A 16 -2.48 -8.12 8.50
C TYR A 16 -2.40 -9.26 9.52
N SER A 17 -3.10 -9.09 10.64
CA SER A 17 -3.28 -10.18 11.61
C SER A 17 -4.42 -11.12 11.20
N LYS A 18 -4.46 -12.33 11.75
CA LYS A 18 -5.56 -13.28 11.52
C LYS A 18 -6.94 -12.75 11.94
N ALA A 19 -7.00 -11.74 12.82
CA ALA A 19 -8.25 -11.10 13.20
C ALA A 19 -8.96 -10.41 12.01
N CYS A 20 -8.23 -10.08 10.93
CA CYS A 20 -8.81 -9.49 9.73
C CYS A 20 -9.59 -10.48 8.87
N LEU A 21 -9.43 -11.80 9.07
CA LEU A 21 -10.02 -12.82 8.20
C LEU A 21 -11.55 -12.72 8.17
N LYS A 22 -12.21 -12.62 9.32
CA LYS A 22 -13.68 -12.61 9.38
C LYS A 22 -14.29 -11.33 8.77
N PRO A 23 -13.80 -10.12 9.07
CA PRO A 23 -14.26 -8.91 8.41
C PRO A 23 -14.03 -8.93 6.88
N ILE A 24 -12.87 -9.39 6.42
CA ILE A 24 -12.57 -9.52 4.98
C ILE A 24 -13.55 -10.50 4.31
N GLU A 25 -13.74 -11.70 4.88
CA GLU A 25 -14.66 -12.71 4.34
C GLU A 25 -16.09 -12.17 4.21
N THR A 26 -16.61 -11.52 5.25
CA THR A 26 -17.95 -10.91 5.23
C THR A 26 -18.12 -9.95 4.06
N ARG A 27 -17.12 -9.11 3.78
CA ARG A 27 -17.18 -8.14 2.67
C ARG A 27 -17.10 -8.82 1.31
N LEU A 28 -16.24 -9.83 1.17
CA LEU A 28 -16.13 -10.61 -0.06
C LEU A 28 -17.46 -11.29 -0.41
N LEU A 29 -18.12 -11.92 0.58
CA LEU A 29 -19.45 -12.54 0.39
C LEU A 29 -20.54 -11.54 0.00
N GLN A 30 -20.38 -10.27 0.36
CA GLN A 30 -21.28 -9.17 -0.02
C GLN A 30 -20.86 -8.45 -1.32
N ASN A 31 -19.84 -8.95 -2.03
CA ASN A 31 -19.24 -8.31 -3.20
C ASN A 31 -18.76 -6.85 -2.95
N LYS A 32 -18.36 -6.54 -1.70
CA LYS A 32 -17.82 -5.24 -1.31
C LYS A 32 -16.30 -5.26 -1.36
N LEU A 33 -15.74 -5.05 -2.55
CA LEU A 33 -14.32 -5.31 -2.85
C LEU A 33 -13.34 -4.21 -2.41
N LYS A 34 -13.82 -3.07 -1.92
CA LYS A 34 -12.94 -1.97 -1.48
C LYS A 34 -12.24 -2.35 -0.17
N ILE A 35 -10.91 -2.51 -0.22
CA ILE A 35 -10.07 -2.98 0.90
C ILE A 35 -10.19 -2.12 2.16
N ILE A 36 -10.18 -0.79 2.04
CA ILE A 36 -10.36 0.11 3.20
C ILE A 36 -11.72 -0.06 3.89
N GLY A 37 -12.67 -0.74 3.23
CA GLY A 37 -14.02 -0.88 3.74
C GLY A 37 -14.14 -1.73 5.01
N PHE A 38 -13.19 -2.63 5.31
CA PHE A 38 -13.24 -3.39 6.57
C PHE A 38 -12.48 -2.72 7.72
N PHE A 39 -11.84 -1.57 7.48
CA PHE A 39 -11.01 -0.91 8.50
C PHE A 39 -11.84 -0.42 9.70
N GLU A 40 -13.13 -0.15 9.49
CA GLU A 40 -14.07 0.18 10.58
C GLU A 40 -14.36 -1.00 11.51
N ASP A 41 -14.11 -2.23 11.04
CA ASP A 41 -14.41 -3.48 11.76
C ASP A 41 -13.19 -4.02 12.55
N VAL A 42 -12.03 -3.35 12.47
CA VAL A 42 -10.77 -3.82 13.08
C VAL A 42 -9.97 -2.67 13.69
N ALA A 43 -9.08 -3.00 14.62
CA ALA A 43 -8.09 -2.03 15.09
C ALA A 43 -7.04 -1.79 13.99
N VAL A 44 -6.86 -0.53 13.59
CA VAL A 44 -5.87 -0.11 12.59
C VAL A 44 -4.84 0.79 13.24
N ARG A 45 -3.55 0.47 13.06
CA ARG A 45 -2.44 1.38 13.32
C ARG A 45 -1.90 1.84 11.97
N TYR A 46 -1.96 3.15 11.72
CA TYR A 46 -1.29 3.76 10.57
C TYR A 46 0.20 3.92 10.88
N ILE A 47 1.03 3.68 9.87
CA ILE A 47 2.48 3.93 9.92
C ILE A 47 2.72 5.20 9.13
N GLU A 48 3.28 6.21 9.79
CA GLU A 48 3.50 7.50 9.17
C GLU A 48 4.68 7.47 8.18
N ALA A 49 4.66 8.35 7.19
CA ALA A 49 5.73 8.45 6.20
C ALA A 49 7.11 8.67 6.84
N ALA A 50 7.17 9.38 7.97
CA ALA A 50 8.40 9.60 8.72
C ALA A 50 8.97 8.30 9.34
N GLU A 51 8.12 7.38 9.79
CA GLU A 51 8.55 6.07 10.30
C GLU A 51 9.15 5.23 9.15
N VAL A 52 8.53 5.28 7.97
CA VAL A 52 9.01 4.58 6.77
C VAL A 52 10.34 5.15 6.27
N ALA A 53 10.46 6.48 6.21
CA ALA A 53 11.65 7.16 5.68
C ALA A 53 12.93 6.82 6.45
N ALA A 54 12.82 6.37 7.70
CA ALA A 54 13.97 5.88 8.47
C ALA A 54 14.60 4.60 7.89
N PHE A 55 13.84 3.82 7.11
CA PHE A 55 14.27 2.56 6.49
C PHE A 55 14.33 2.63 4.97
N ASP A 56 13.42 3.38 4.33
CA ASP A 56 13.36 3.61 2.88
C ASP A 56 13.21 5.11 2.60
N PRO A 57 14.30 5.90 2.66
CA PRO A 57 14.26 7.36 2.51
C PRO A 57 13.71 7.83 1.16
N HIS A 58 13.74 6.96 0.15
CA HIS A 58 13.29 7.26 -1.21
C HIS A 58 11.94 6.62 -1.55
N PHE A 59 11.35 5.86 -0.61
CA PHE A 59 10.08 5.16 -0.77
C PHE A 59 10.02 4.25 -2.00
N HIS A 60 11.15 3.61 -2.34
CA HIS A 60 11.22 2.67 -3.47
C HIS A 60 10.28 1.48 -3.29
N ALA A 61 10.07 1.02 -2.05
CA ALA A 61 9.14 -0.08 -1.73
C ALA A 61 7.67 0.25 -2.02
N PHE A 62 7.33 1.54 -2.18
CA PHE A 62 5.98 2.04 -2.44
C PHE A 62 5.75 2.42 -3.91
N ILE A 63 6.71 2.17 -4.80
CA ILE A 63 6.51 2.44 -6.22
C ILE A 63 5.60 1.38 -6.82
N ASN A 64 4.37 1.79 -7.19
CA ASN A 64 3.47 0.95 -7.97
C ASN A 64 3.85 0.96 -9.46
N MET A 65 3.82 -0.21 -10.09
CA MET A 65 4.30 -0.45 -11.45
C MET A 65 3.22 -1.10 -12.31
N ASN A 66 2.17 -0.34 -12.60
CA ASN A 66 1.01 -0.84 -13.35
C ASN A 66 1.15 -0.68 -14.86
N THR A 67 2.02 0.23 -15.33
CA THR A 67 2.15 0.56 -16.75
C THR A 67 3.56 0.29 -17.29
N PRO A 68 3.73 0.10 -18.62
CA PRO A 68 5.06 0.01 -19.22
C PRO A 68 5.95 1.25 -18.95
N ALA A 69 5.35 2.43 -18.82
CA ALA A 69 6.07 3.65 -18.46
C ALA A 69 6.59 3.61 -17.01
N ASP A 70 5.81 3.03 -16.08
CA ASP A 70 6.28 2.80 -14.71
C ASP A 70 7.46 1.83 -14.69
N TRP A 71 7.40 0.76 -15.48
CA TRP A 71 8.53 -0.18 -15.61
C TRP A 71 9.80 0.51 -16.10
N ALA A 72 9.72 1.32 -17.17
CA ALA A 72 10.87 2.05 -17.67
C ALA A 72 11.49 2.95 -16.60
N ARG A 73 10.64 3.65 -15.82
CA ARG A 73 11.06 4.49 -14.70
C ARG A 73 11.73 3.69 -13.58
N VAL A 74 11.13 2.58 -13.14
CA VAL A 74 11.69 1.70 -12.11
C VAL A 74 13.03 1.10 -12.56
N ARG A 75 13.15 0.73 -13.83
CA ARG A 75 14.39 0.20 -14.40
C ARG A 75 15.53 1.21 -14.31
N THR A 76 15.28 2.47 -14.69
CA THR A 76 16.28 3.54 -14.56
C THR A 76 16.70 3.77 -13.10
N ILE A 77 15.75 3.74 -12.16
CA ILE A 77 16.05 3.89 -10.72
C ILE A 77 16.95 2.74 -10.24
N ALA A 78 16.66 1.50 -10.65
CA ALA A 78 17.46 0.34 -10.29
C ALA A 78 18.87 0.40 -10.90
N GLU A 79 19.00 0.78 -12.16
CA GLU A 79 20.30 0.95 -12.86
C GLU A 79 21.19 2.04 -12.24
N GLN A 80 20.63 3.01 -11.51
CA GLN A 80 21.40 4.09 -10.85
C GLN A 80 21.90 3.71 -9.44
N GLN A 81 21.48 2.57 -8.90
CA GLN A 81 21.81 2.11 -7.54
C GLN A 81 22.78 0.91 -7.50
N PHE A 82 23.12 0.36 -8.67
CA PHE A 82 24.13 -0.68 -8.86
C PHE A 82 25.25 -0.16 -9.77
#